data_AF-A0AAU3AKH6-F1
#
_entry.id   AF-A0AAU3AKH6-F1
#
_cell.length_a   1.000
_cell.length_b   1.000
_cell.length_c   1.000
_cell.angle_alpha   90.00
_cell.angle_beta   90.00
_cell.angle_gamma   90.00
#
_symmetry.space_group_name_H-M   'P 1'
#
loop_
_entity.id
_entity.type
_entity.pdbx_description
1 polymer ?
#
loop_
_entity_poly.entity_id
_entity_poly.type
_entity_poly.pdbx_seq_one_letter_code
_entity_poly.pdbx_strand_id
1 'polypeptide(L)'
;MTDQKFVGWGIYFFLLSWVTLGIYPIVMFYRRLNRADLFRDRRMHYYNAVIEASKQYAEERGQYDASRDDVNDLQRLVKERFEDDHKPVKAGLSLFLSFITFGIYGCIATYRLMRFWWQIQLTEQDFDEKLSVVWTKLGIIRYPITFEPVDALNRSFGMHFLLSFVTLGIYGIVWDYRLHTDPEKLYPEVHSTEDAVLNALRNVGPALPQ
;
A
#
# COMPACT_ATOMS: atom_id res chain seq x y z
N MET A 1 6.33 14.16 -1.99
CA MET A 1 7.28 13.55 -2.96
C MET A 1 7.35 12.05 -2.67
N THR A 2 6.37 11.27 -3.13
CA THR A 2 6.18 9.87 -2.69
C THR A 2 6.53 8.87 -3.80
N ASP A 3 6.53 9.32 -5.06
CA ASP A 3 6.78 8.50 -6.26
C ASP A 3 8.18 8.71 -6.86
N GLN A 4 9.19 8.90 -6.02
CA GLN A 4 10.55 9.03 -6.54
C GLN A 4 11.08 7.64 -6.91
N LYS A 5 11.23 7.37 -8.21
CA LYS A 5 11.82 6.11 -8.69
C LYS A 5 13.14 5.86 -7.98
N PHE A 6 13.33 4.64 -7.47
CA PHE A 6 14.61 4.31 -6.88
C PHE A 6 15.66 4.25 -7.99
N VAL A 7 16.93 4.37 -7.59
CA VAL A 7 18.05 4.13 -8.52
C VAL A 7 17.88 2.74 -9.13
N GLY A 8 18.15 2.60 -10.43
CA GLY A 8 18.02 1.34 -11.14
C GLY A 8 18.75 0.22 -10.40
N TRP A 9 18.10 -0.92 -10.22
CA TRP A 9 18.58 -2.00 -9.36
C TRP A 9 20.01 -2.46 -9.70
N GLY A 10 20.38 -2.50 -10.98
CA GLY A 10 21.74 -2.85 -11.41
C GLY A 10 22.81 -1.88 -10.90
N ILE A 11 22.53 -0.57 -10.90
CA ILE A 11 23.46 0.46 -10.38
C ILE A 11 23.56 0.35 -8.86
N TYR A 12 22.44 0.07 -8.20
CA TYR A 12 22.40 -0.20 -6.76
C TYR A 12 23.29 -1.40 -6.38
N PHE A 13 23.09 -2.54 -7.03
CA PHE A 13 23.71 -3.80 -6.63
C PHE A 13 25.18 -3.88 -7.04
N PHE A 14 25.53 -3.53 -8.28
CA PHE A 14 26.88 -3.69 -8.81
C PHE A 14 27.81 -2.50 -8.53
N LEU A 15 27.27 -1.28 -8.44
CA LEU A 15 28.07 -0.06 -8.33
C LEU A 15 28.03 0.50 -6.91
N LEU A 16 26.85 0.83 -6.41
CA LEU A 16 26.70 1.55 -5.16
C LEU A 16 27.00 0.68 -3.93
N SER A 17 26.66 -0.61 -3.97
CA SER A 17 27.02 -1.54 -2.90
C SER A 17 28.52 -1.60 -2.65
N TRP A 18 29.33 -1.68 -3.72
CA TRP A 18 30.79 -1.73 -3.67
C TRP A 18 31.43 -0.36 -3.37
N VAL A 19 30.99 0.70 -4.07
CA VAL A 19 31.56 2.06 -3.93
C VAL A 19 31.32 2.64 -2.54
N THR A 20 30.20 2.29 -1.91
CA THR A 20 29.85 2.82 -0.57
C THR A 20 30.24 1.90 0.58
N LEU A 21 31.03 0.85 0.32
CA LEU A 21 31.45 -0.13 1.34
C LEU A 21 30.26 -0.68 2.16
N GLY A 22 29.13 -0.95 1.50
CA GLY A 22 27.94 -1.49 2.16
C GLY A 22 27.07 -0.48 2.93
N ILE A 23 27.36 0.82 2.91
CA ILE A 23 26.50 1.85 3.53
C ILE A 23 25.19 2.04 2.73
N TYR A 24 25.25 2.02 1.41
CA TYR A 24 24.07 2.23 0.56
C TYR A 24 22.96 1.16 0.70
N PRO A 25 23.23 -0.16 0.79
CA PRO A 25 22.17 -1.15 1.05
C PRO A 25 21.44 -0.92 2.39
N ILE A 26 22.12 -0.41 3.42
CA ILE A 26 21.49 -0.01 4.69
C ILE A 26 20.51 1.15 4.46
N VAL A 27 20.93 2.17 3.70
CA VAL A 27 20.07 3.32 3.35
C VAL A 27 18.88 2.88 2.49
N MET A 28 19.10 1.97 1.54
CA MET A 28 18.02 1.42 0.70
C MET A 28 17.02 0.62 1.52
N PHE A 29 17.49 -0.19 2.46
CA PHE A 29 16.62 -0.92 3.37
C PHE A 29 15.72 0.03 4.18
N TYR A 30 16.30 1.08 4.77
CA TYR A 30 15.54 2.13 5.45
C TYR A 30 14.53 2.81 4.50
N ARG A 31 14.95 3.19 3.29
CA ARG A 31 14.07 3.86 2.32
C ARG A 31 12.90 2.98 1.87
N ARG A 32 13.10 1.67 1.70
CA ARG A 32 12.03 0.74 1.34
C ARG A 32 10.96 0.65 2.44
N LEU A 33 11.39 0.55 3.69
CA LEU A 33 10.46 0.54 4.84
C LEU A 33 9.75 1.89 4.99
N ASN A 34 10.49 3.00 4.89
CA ASN A 34 9.92 4.34 5.01
C ASN A 34 8.91 4.65 3.90
N ARG A 35 9.13 4.11 2.69
CA ARG A 35 8.18 4.21 1.59
C ARG A 35 6.87 3.49 1.90
N ALA A 36 6.92 2.31 2.48
CA ALA A 36 5.71 1.59 2.88
C ALA A 36 4.95 2.33 3.98
N ASP A 37 5.65 2.84 5.00
CA ASP A 37 5.05 3.65 6.07
C ASP A 37 4.38 4.92 5.49
N LEU A 38 5.06 5.66 4.60
CA LEU A 38 4.50 6.86 3.94
C LEU A 38 3.32 6.54 3.02
N PHE A 39 3.39 5.44 2.26
CA PHE A 39 2.30 5.02 1.39
C PHE A 39 1.06 4.64 2.20
N ARG A 40 1.24 3.88 3.28
CA ARG A 40 0.18 3.54 4.22
C ARG A 40 -0.50 4.80 4.76
N ASP A 41 0.28 5.78 5.22
CA ASP A 41 -0.28 7.00 5.80
C ASP A 41 -1.09 7.79 4.74
N ARG A 42 -0.60 7.89 3.50
CA ARG A 42 -1.35 8.46 2.36
C ARG A 42 -2.69 7.73 2.14
N ARG A 43 -2.67 6.40 2.13
CA ARG A 43 -3.89 5.59 1.91
C ARG A 43 -4.90 5.78 3.04
N MET A 44 -4.45 5.84 4.30
CA MET A 44 -5.33 6.13 5.43
C MET A 44 -6.03 7.48 5.28
N HIS A 45 -5.30 8.52 4.86
CA HIS A 45 -5.87 9.84 4.60
C HIS A 45 -6.88 9.81 3.45
N TYR A 46 -6.58 9.08 2.37
CA TYR A 46 -7.48 8.90 1.24
C TYR A 46 -8.79 8.21 1.65
N TYR A 47 -8.73 7.06 2.33
CA TYR A 47 -9.95 6.35 2.75
C TYR A 47 -10.83 7.21 3.66
N ASN A 48 -10.23 7.89 4.65
CA ASN A 48 -10.97 8.78 5.54
C ASN A 48 -11.63 9.93 4.77
N ALA A 49 -10.94 10.52 3.78
CA ALA A 49 -11.48 11.60 2.97
C ALA A 49 -12.66 11.12 2.10
N VAL A 50 -12.55 9.93 1.49
CA VAL A 50 -13.63 9.33 0.68
C VAL A 50 -14.84 8.98 1.54
N ILE A 51 -14.63 8.40 2.73
CA ILE A 51 -15.70 8.08 3.69
C ILE A 51 -16.40 9.37 4.14
N GLU A 52 -15.65 10.41 4.51
CA GLU A 52 -16.22 11.68 4.96
C GLU A 52 -16.99 12.37 3.84
N ALA A 53 -16.47 12.38 2.60
CA ALA A 53 -17.20 12.91 1.44
C ALA A 53 -18.50 12.13 1.17
N SER A 54 -18.46 10.80 1.30
CA SER A 54 -19.65 9.94 1.16
C SER A 54 -20.69 10.25 2.23
N LYS A 55 -20.23 10.50 3.46
CA LYS A 55 -21.06 10.88 4.61
C LYS A 55 -21.76 12.21 4.37
N GLN A 56 -21.01 13.24 3.97
CA GLN A 56 -21.54 14.57 3.64
C GLN A 56 -22.59 14.49 2.53
N TYR A 57 -22.32 13.71 1.47
CA TYR A 57 -23.28 13.52 0.39
C TYR A 57 -24.59 12.84 0.84
N ALA A 58 -24.49 11.85 1.74
CA ALA A 58 -25.67 11.19 2.30
C ALA A 58 -26.50 12.10 3.20
N GLU A 59 -25.85 13.00 3.96
CA GLU A 59 -26.50 14.03 4.77
C GLU A 59 -27.24 15.07 3.90
N GLU A 60 -26.63 15.54 2.80
CA GLU A 60 -27.24 16.52 1.89
C GLU A 60 -28.53 15.99 1.22
N ARG A 61 -28.61 14.69 0.95
CA ARG A 61 -29.79 14.06 0.34
C ARG A 61 -30.84 13.57 1.36
N GLY A 62 -30.60 13.72 2.66
CA GLY A 62 -31.50 13.21 3.70
C GLY A 62 -31.64 11.68 3.72
N GLN A 63 -30.71 10.96 3.08
CA GLN A 63 -30.66 9.49 3.02
C GLN A 63 -29.64 8.91 4.02
N TYR A 64 -29.20 9.75 4.95
CA TYR A 64 -28.19 9.42 5.94
C TYR A 64 -28.56 8.19 6.77
N ASP A 65 -29.80 8.09 7.27
CA ASP A 65 -30.21 6.97 8.13
C ASP A 65 -30.16 5.60 7.44
N ALA A 66 -30.35 5.53 6.11
CA ALA A 66 -30.30 4.26 5.38
C ALA A 66 -28.87 3.84 4.97
N SER A 67 -27.95 4.78 4.87
CA SER A 67 -26.56 4.53 4.44
C SER A 67 -25.53 4.67 5.57
N ARG A 68 -25.97 5.12 6.75
CA ARG A 68 -25.11 5.33 7.93
C ARG A 68 -24.45 4.05 8.40
N ASP A 69 -25.18 2.94 8.42
CA ASP A 69 -24.64 1.66 8.86
C ASP A 69 -23.58 1.15 7.87
N ASP A 70 -23.83 1.27 6.56
CA ASP A 70 -22.88 0.85 5.54
C ASP A 70 -21.60 1.73 5.52
N VAL A 71 -21.74 3.05 5.71
CA VAL A 71 -20.60 3.99 5.80
C VAL A 71 -19.79 3.76 7.08
N ASN A 72 -20.46 3.47 8.21
CA ASN A 72 -19.77 3.12 9.45
C ASN A 72 -19.05 1.77 9.34
N ASP A 73 -19.62 0.80 8.61
CA ASP A 73 -18.98 -0.48 8.35
C ASP A 73 -17.72 -0.32 7.48
N LEU A 74 -17.76 0.57 6.48
CA LEU A 74 -16.57 0.97 5.72
C LEU A 74 -15.49 1.57 6.62
N GLN A 75 -15.86 2.52 7.48
CA GLN A 75 -14.92 3.14 8.42
C GLN A 75 -14.34 2.13 9.41
N ARG A 76 -15.16 1.19 9.90
CA ARG A 76 -14.72 0.13 10.79
C ARG A 76 -13.74 -0.81 10.09
N LEU A 77 -14.02 -1.23 8.85
CA LEU A 77 -13.13 -2.09 8.08
C LEU A 77 -11.76 -1.43 7.89
N VAL A 78 -11.74 -0.17 7.46
CA VAL A 78 -10.48 0.58 7.29
C VAL A 78 -9.73 0.66 8.62
N LYS A 79 -10.41 1.03 9.71
CA LYS A 79 -9.78 1.13 11.02
C LYS A 79 -9.20 -0.21 11.49
N GLU A 80 -9.97 -1.29 11.41
CA GLU A 80 -9.57 -2.63 11.86
C GLU A 80 -8.39 -3.16 11.03
N ARG A 81 -8.44 -3.02 9.70
CA ARG A 81 -7.33 -3.39 8.81
C ARG A 81 -6.07 -2.59 9.07
N PHE A 82 -6.18 -1.29 9.36
CA PHE A 82 -5.01 -0.45 9.61
C PHE A 82 -4.42 -0.65 11.00
N GLU A 83 -5.26 -0.97 11.98
CA GLU A 83 -4.86 -1.19 13.37
C GLU A 83 -4.24 -2.59 13.56
N ASP A 84 -4.76 -3.63 12.89
CA ASP A 84 -4.26 -4.99 13.05
C ASP A 84 -3.28 -5.44 11.97
N ASP A 85 -3.66 -5.29 10.69
CA ASP A 85 -2.93 -5.85 9.54
C ASP A 85 -1.81 -4.91 9.01
N HIS A 86 -2.00 -3.58 9.11
CA HIS A 86 -1.05 -2.58 8.58
C HIS A 86 -0.26 -1.83 9.66
N LYS A 87 0.14 -2.52 10.73
CA LYS A 87 0.97 -1.95 11.81
C LYS A 87 2.23 -1.26 11.27
N PRO A 88 2.63 -0.10 11.83
CA PRO A 88 3.76 0.66 11.32
C PRO A 88 5.03 -0.16 11.45
N VAL A 89 5.76 -0.30 10.35
CA VAL A 89 7.02 -1.05 10.35
C VAL A 89 8.10 -0.24 11.07
N LYS A 90 7.92 1.10 11.17
CA LYS A 90 8.82 2.04 11.83
C LYS A 90 10.23 1.84 11.30
N ALA A 91 10.47 2.29 10.07
CA ALA A 91 11.71 2.07 9.30
C ALA A 91 13.01 2.19 10.12
N GLY A 92 13.12 3.21 10.99
CA GLY A 92 14.29 3.41 11.85
C GLY A 92 14.45 2.36 12.95
N LEU A 93 13.35 1.96 13.59
CA LEU A 93 13.35 0.91 14.61
C LEU A 93 13.73 -0.44 13.99
N SER A 94 13.15 -0.76 12.82
CA SER A 94 13.43 -1.99 12.09
C SER A 94 14.89 -2.08 11.63
N LEU A 95 15.46 -0.96 11.17
CA LEU A 95 16.88 -0.85 10.84
C LEU A 95 17.75 -1.14 12.08
N PHE A 96 17.46 -0.47 13.20
CA PHE A 96 18.21 -0.61 14.44
C PHE A 96 18.16 -2.03 15.00
N LEU A 97 16.97 -2.66 15.02
CA LEU A 97 16.83 -4.05 15.42
C LEU A 97 17.54 -5.01 14.48
N SER A 98 17.56 -4.74 13.17
CA SER A 98 18.33 -5.52 12.21
C SER A 98 19.83 -5.49 12.52
N PHE A 99 20.37 -4.34 12.94
CA PHE A 99 21.77 -4.27 13.35
C PHE A 99 22.05 -5.05 14.63
N ILE A 100 21.23 -4.88 15.67
CA ILE A 100 21.42 -5.56 16.96
C ILE A 100 21.28 -7.08 16.83
N THR A 101 20.37 -7.54 15.98
CA THR A 101 20.09 -8.97 15.79
C THR A 101 20.92 -9.62 14.68
N PHE A 102 21.99 -8.96 14.23
CA PHE A 102 22.86 -9.44 13.15
C PHE A 102 22.10 -9.85 11.87
N GLY A 103 21.08 -9.08 11.50
CA GLY A 103 20.30 -9.25 10.27
C GLY A 103 19.07 -10.16 10.39
N ILE A 104 18.88 -10.87 11.52
CA ILE A 104 17.69 -11.73 11.73
C ILE A 104 16.41 -10.90 11.66
N TYR A 105 16.37 -9.74 12.32
CA TYR A 105 15.23 -8.84 12.24
C TYR A 105 15.06 -8.21 10.85
N GLY A 106 16.15 -8.06 10.08
CA GLY A 106 16.09 -7.64 8.68
C GLY A 106 15.25 -8.58 7.82
N CYS A 107 15.38 -9.90 8.03
CA CYS A 107 14.53 -10.90 7.39
C CYS A 107 13.06 -10.76 7.79
N ILE A 108 12.77 -10.51 9.08
CA ILE A 108 11.41 -10.29 9.58
C ILE A 108 10.79 -9.02 9.00
N ALA A 109 11.56 -7.93 8.93
CA ALA A 109 11.10 -6.68 8.35
C ALA A 109 10.85 -6.82 6.83
N THR A 110 11.67 -7.59 6.12
CA THR A 110 11.46 -7.92 4.70
C THR A 110 10.19 -8.75 4.51
N TYR A 111 9.95 -9.74 5.39
CA TYR A 111 8.70 -10.50 5.42
C TYR A 111 7.49 -9.58 5.62
N ARG A 112 7.55 -8.71 6.64
CA ARG A 112 6.47 -7.75 6.92
C ARG A 112 6.21 -6.82 5.74
N LEU A 113 7.26 -6.33 5.09
CA LEU A 113 7.14 -5.47 3.92
C LEU A 113 6.45 -6.21 2.76
N MET A 114 6.84 -7.45 2.49
CA MET A 114 6.25 -8.24 1.40
C MET A 114 4.78 -8.55 1.67
N ARG A 115 4.44 -8.91 2.92
CA ARG A 115 3.05 -9.10 3.34
C ARG A 115 2.26 -7.80 3.23
N PHE A 116 2.82 -6.67 3.66
CA PHE A 116 2.16 -5.36 3.61
C PHE A 116 1.71 -4.99 2.20
N TRP A 117 2.56 -5.16 1.18
CA TRP A 117 2.21 -4.85 -0.20
C TRP A 117 1.08 -5.70 -0.78
N TRP A 118 0.92 -6.93 -0.30
CA TRP A 118 -0.21 -7.78 -0.66
C TRP A 118 -1.48 -7.42 0.11
N GLN A 119 -1.36 -7.18 1.42
CA GLN A 119 -2.50 -6.84 2.28
C GLN A 119 -3.14 -5.51 1.90
N ILE A 120 -2.34 -4.52 1.47
CA ILE A 120 -2.88 -3.22 1.06
C ILE A 120 -3.72 -3.33 -0.22
N GLN A 121 -3.38 -4.24 -1.13
CA GLN A 121 -4.18 -4.51 -2.34
C GLN A 121 -5.51 -5.17 -2.01
N LEU A 122 -5.49 -6.16 -1.11
CA LEU A 122 -6.73 -6.79 -0.66
C LEU A 122 -7.63 -5.80 0.09
N THR A 123 -7.02 -4.92 0.88
CA THR A 123 -7.75 -3.84 1.58
C THR A 123 -8.35 -2.86 0.59
N GLU A 124 -7.64 -2.54 -0.50
CA GLU A 124 -8.17 -1.70 -1.58
C GLU A 124 -9.38 -2.33 -2.26
N GLN A 125 -9.24 -3.60 -2.64
CA GLN A 125 -10.33 -4.35 -3.28
C GLN A 125 -11.57 -4.44 -2.37
N ASP A 126 -11.39 -4.82 -1.11
CA ASP A 126 -12.48 -4.90 -0.12
C ASP A 126 -13.15 -3.53 0.10
N PHE A 127 -12.34 -2.46 0.10
CA PHE A 127 -12.82 -1.09 0.27
C PHE A 127 -13.63 -0.62 -0.93
N ASP A 128 -13.11 -0.80 -2.15
CA ASP A 128 -13.76 -0.33 -3.38
C ASP A 128 -15.05 -1.10 -3.69
N GLU A 129 -15.10 -2.40 -3.37
CA GLU A 129 -16.32 -3.21 -3.50
C GLU A 129 -17.43 -2.66 -2.58
N LYS A 130 -17.11 -2.45 -1.29
CA LYS A 130 -18.07 -1.89 -0.32
C LYS A 130 -18.44 -0.46 -0.65
N LEU A 131 -17.47 0.36 -1.08
CA LEU A 131 -17.70 1.73 -1.52
C LEU A 131 -18.66 1.76 -2.71
N SER A 132 -18.47 0.87 -3.69
CA SER A 132 -19.32 0.76 -4.86
C SER A 132 -20.76 0.41 -4.49
N VAL A 133 -20.98 -0.47 -3.51
CA VAL A 133 -22.32 -0.79 -2.99
C VAL A 133 -22.96 0.46 -2.37
N VAL A 134 -22.24 1.17 -1.51
CA VAL A 134 -22.74 2.40 -0.86
C VAL A 134 -23.06 3.49 -1.88
N TRP A 135 -22.16 3.72 -2.82
CA TRP A 135 -22.30 4.76 -3.83
C TRP A 135 -23.37 4.45 -4.86
N THR A 136 -23.60 3.17 -5.19
CA THR A 136 -24.72 2.75 -6.04
C THR A 136 -26.05 2.99 -5.31
N LYS A 137 -26.14 2.67 -4.01
CA LYS A 137 -27.34 2.96 -3.20
C LYS A 137 -27.62 4.47 -3.10
N LEU A 138 -26.58 5.28 -2.92
CA LEU A 138 -26.67 6.75 -2.86
C LEU A 138 -26.89 7.40 -4.24
N GLY A 139 -26.74 6.63 -5.33
CA GLY A 139 -26.85 7.12 -6.70
C GLY A 139 -25.70 8.04 -7.14
N ILE A 140 -24.54 7.94 -6.49
CA ILE A 140 -23.31 8.69 -6.81
C ILE A 140 -22.67 8.13 -8.09
N ILE A 141 -22.64 6.81 -8.24
CA ILE A 141 -22.06 6.13 -9.43
C ILE A 141 -23.10 5.22 -10.10
N ARG A 142 -22.97 5.09 -11.43
CA ARG A 142 -23.74 4.13 -12.25
C ARG A 142 -23.01 2.80 -12.50
N TYR A 143 -21.70 2.78 -12.32
CA TYR A 143 -20.86 1.61 -12.55
C TYR A 143 -19.96 1.37 -11.33
N PRO A 144 -19.80 0.11 -10.88
CA PRO A 144 -18.94 -0.22 -9.76
C PRO A 144 -17.47 0.07 -10.11
N ILE A 145 -16.72 0.57 -9.14
CA ILE A 145 -15.28 0.78 -9.22
C ILE A 145 -14.63 -0.53 -8.78
N THR A 146 -13.79 -1.12 -9.63
CA THR A 146 -13.13 -2.40 -9.36
C THR A 146 -11.62 -2.21 -9.36
N PHE A 147 -10.97 -2.55 -8.25
CA PHE A 147 -9.53 -2.66 -8.16
C PHE A 147 -9.10 -4.08 -8.53
N GLU A 148 -8.23 -4.24 -9.52
CA GLU A 148 -7.65 -5.54 -9.87
C GLU A 148 -6.35 -5.75 -9.07
N PRO A 149 -6.30 -6.72 -8.14
CA PRO A 149 -5.08 -7.00 -7.39
C PRO A 149 -3.98 -7.49 -8.34
N VAL A 150 -2.77 -6.97 -8.15
CA VAL A 150 -1.61 -7.40 -8.94
C VAL A 150 -1.14 -8.74 -8.37
N ASP A 151 -1.62 -9.84 -8.95
CA ASP A 151 -1.26 -11.23 -8.57
C ASP A 151 0.24 -11.47 -8.45
N ALA A 152 1.04 -10.70 -9.19
CA ALA A 152 2.49 -10.77 -9.08
C ALA A 152 3.00 -10.49 -7.66
N LEU A 153 2.25 -9.83 -6.77
CA LEU A 153 2.62 -9.56 -5.38
C LEU A 153 2.18 -10.66 -4.39
N ASN A 154 1.33 -11.61 -4.79
CA ASN A 154 0.94 -12.76 -3.98
C ASN A 154 2.09 -13.79 -3.93
N ARG A 155 3.01 -13.65 -2.97
CA ARG A 155 4.20 -14.50 -2.89
C ARG A 155 4.41 -15.05 -1.48
N SER A 156 4.83 -16.32 -1.42
CA SER A 156 5.24 -16.96 -0.17
C SER A 156 6.69 -16.59 0.18
N PHE A 157 6.86 -15.87 1.28
CA PHE A 157 8.18 -15.54 1.85
C PHE A 157 9.02 -16.78 2.11
N GLY A 158 8.39 -17.84 2.64
CA GLY A 158 9.07 -19.09 2.95
C GLY A 158 9.70 -19.74 1.71
N MET A 159 9.03 -19.65 0.56
CA MET A 159 9.55 -20.19 -0.69
C MET A 159 10.79 -19.41 -1.15
N HIS A 160 10.78 -18.08 -1.08
CA HIS A 160 11.92 -17.25 -1.46
C HIS A 160 13.11 -17.36 -0.51
N PHE A 161 12.86 -17.50 0.79
CA PHE A 161 13.89 -17.75 1.79
C PHE A 161 14.54 -19.12 1.58
N LEU A 162 13.74 -20.17 1.39
CA LEU A 162 14.22 -21.53 1.14
C LEU A 162 14.98 -21.63 -0.19
N LEU A 163 14.46 -21.02 -1.27
CA LEU A 163 15.16 -20.94 -2.55
C LEU A 163 16.50 -20.20 -2.43
N SER A 164 16.56 -19.14 -1.62
CA SER A 164 17.82 -18.43 -1.38
C SER A 164 18.84 -19.32 -0.69
N PHE A 165 18.42 -20.18 0.24
CA PHE A 165 19.32 -21.15 0.87
C PHE A 165 19.75 -22.26 -0.10
N VAL A 166 18.81 -22.85 -0.84
CA VAL A 166 19.07 -23.94 -1.81
C VAL A 166 19.95 -23.49 -2.97
N THR A 167 19.81 -22.24 -3.42
CA THR A 167 20.58 -21.66 -4.54
C THR A 167 21.86 -20.96 -4.09
N LEU A 168 22.29 -21.14 -2.83
CA LEU A 168 23.48 -20.50 -2.26
C LEU A 168 23.47 -18.96 -2.43
N GLY A 169 22.30 -18.35 -2.27
CA GLY A 169 22.12 -16.89 -2.28
C GLY A 169 21.80 -16.27 -3.65
N ILE A 170 21.88 -17.02 -4.76
CA ILE A 170 21.54 -16.50 -6.10
C ILE A 170 20.09 -16.03 -6.15
N TYR A 171 19.17 -16.80 -5.56
CA TYR A 171 17.77 -16.41 -5.51
C TYR A 171 17.51 -15.22 -4.58
N GLY A 172 18.39 -14.98 -3.60
CA GLY A 172 18.33 -13.79 -2.76
C GLY A 172 18.51 -12.49 -3.55
N ILE A 173 19.33 -12.53 -4.60
CA ILE A 173 19.54 -11.41 -5.53
C ILE A 173 18.25 -11.13 -6.34
N VAL A 174 17.61 -12.17 -6.85
CA VAL A 174 16.33 -12.06 -7.57
C VAL A 174 15.23 -11.53 -6.64
N TRP A 175 15.24 -11.97 -5.40
CA TRP A 175 14.29 -11.53 -4.39
C TRP A 175 14.47 -10.05 -4.05
N ASP A 176 15.71 -9.58 -3.90
CA ASP A 176 16.00 -8.16 -3.69
C ASP A 176 15.58 -7.28 -4.88
N TYR A 177 15.84 -7.73 -6.11
CA TYR A 177 15.36 -7.05 -7.32
C TYR A 177 13.85 -6.87 -7.33
N ARG A 178 13.13 -7.92 -6.95
CA ARG A 178 11.67 -7.90 -6.90
C ARG A 178 11.17 -6.94 -5.82
N LEU A 179 11.72 -7.02 -4.61
CA LEU A 179 11.35 -6.12 -3.51
C LEU A 179 11.58 -4.63 -3.87
N HIS A 180 12.55 -4.35 -4.76
CA HIS A 180 12.84 -3.01 -5.27
C HIS A 180 11.82 -2.52 -6.30
N THR A 181 11.29 -3.43 -7.13
CA THR A 181 10.42 -3.12 -8.27
C THR A 181 8.94 -3.31 -7.98
N ASP A 182 8.59 -4.02 -6.91
CA ASP A 182 7.20 -4.29 -6.51
C ASP A 182 6.34 -3.00 -6.35
N PRO A 183 6.82 -1.88 -5.75
CA PRO A 183 6.03 -0.65 -5.66
C PRO A 183 5.76 0.00 -7.03
N GLU A 184 6.73 -0.07 -7.94
CA GLU A 184 6.62 0.56 -9.26
C GLU A 184 5.56 -0.11 -10.15
N LYS A 185 5.23 -1.37 -9.84
CA LYS A 185 4.15 -2.11 -10.51
C LYS A 185 2.78 -1.83 -9.90
N LEU A 186 2.73 -1.48 -8.61
CA LEU A 186 1.47 -1.19 -7.90
C LEU A 186 0.98 0.23 -8.14
N TYR A 187 1.89 1.20 -8.25
CA TYR A 187 1.49 2.61 -8.35
C TYR A 187 0.54 2.92 -9.52
N PRO A 188 0.73 2.40 -10.75
CA PRO A 188 -0.19 2.70 -11.85
C PRO A 188 -1.64 2.32 -11.53
N GLU A 189 -1.86 1.13 -10.95
CA GLU A 189 -3.19 0.59 -10.64
C GLU A 189 -3.89 1.36 -9.51
N VAL A 190 -3.12 1.78 -8.50
CA VAL A 190 -3.64 2.60 -7.40
C VAL A 190 -4.02 3.99 -7.91
N HIS A 191 -3.19 4.60 -8.76
CA HIS A 191 -3.49 5.94 -9.29
C HIS A 191 -4.70 5.91 -10.24
N SER A 192 -4.86 4.89 -11.09
CA SER A 192 -6.04 4.78 -11.96
C SER A 192 -7.34 4.67 -11.16
N THR A 193 -7.32 3.91 -10.06
CA THR A 193 -8.48 3.72 -9.20
C THR A 193 -8.79 4.97 -8.37
N GLU A 194 -7.76 5.61 -7.78
CA GLU A 194 -7.89 6.90 -7.10
C GLU A 194 -8.49 7.96 -8.04
N ASP A 195 -8.01 8.05 -9.29
CA ASP A 195 -8.51 9.00 -10.28
C ASP A 195 -9.98 8.73 -10.64
N ALA A 196 -10.40 7.47 -10.73
CA ALA A 196 -11.80 7.11 -10.98
C ALA A 196 -12.71 7.56 -9.83
N VAL A 197 -12.32 7.30 -8.59
CA VAL A 197 -13.06 7.69 -7.38
C VAL A 197 -13.13 9.21 -7.25
N LEU A 198 -12.01 9.92 -7.44
CA LEU A 198 -11.97 11.38 -7.36
C LEU A 198 -12.79 12.03 -8.47
N ASN A 199 -12.76 11.51 -9.70
CA ASN A 199 -13.60 12.01 -10.78
C ASN A 199 -15.09 11.78 -10.50
N ALA A 200 -15.46 10.63 -9.92
CA ALA A 200 -16.83 10.37 -9.50
C ALA A 200 -17.29 11.38 -8.44
N LEU A 201 -16.48 11.64 -7.40
CA LEU A 201 -16.77 12.66 -6.40
C LEU A 201 -16.87 14.05 -6.99
N ARG A 202 -15.97 14.43 -7.91
CA ARG A 202 -15.98 15.73 -8.56
C ARG A 202 -17.22 15.94 -9.42
N ASN A 203 -17.70 14.90 -10.10
CA ASN A 203 -18.89 14.96 -10.93
C ASN A 203 -20.19 15.03 -10.12
N VAL A 204 -20.13 14.62 -8.86
CA VAL A 204 -21.29 14.51 -7.96
C VAL A 204 -21.33 15.66 -6.94
N GLY A 205 -20.17 16.20 -6.56
CA GLY A 205 -20.07 17.36 -5.68
C GLY A 205 -20.68 18.60 -6.32
N PRO A 206 -21.30 19.50 -5.52
CA PRO A 206 -21.72 20.79 -6.02
C PRO A 206 -20.49 21.51 -6.57
N ALA A 207 -20.68 22.37 -7.57
CA ALA A 207 -19.66 23.29 -8.03
C ALA A 207 -18.97 23.94 -6.81
N LEU A 208 -17.79 23.44 -6.43
CA LEU A 208 -16.98 24.08 -5.39
C LEU A 208 -16.60 25.44 -5.97
N PRO A 209 -16.99 26.55 -5.33
CA PRO A 209 -16.51 27.86 -5.76
C PRO A 209 -14.98 27.84 -5.66
N GLN A 210 -14.35 28.28 -6.75
CA GLN A 210 -12.91 28.45 -6.89
C GLN A 210 -12.33 29.36 -5.81
#